data_AF-A0AA40CF33-F1
#
_entry.id   AF-A0AA40CF33-F1
#
_cell.length_a   1.000
_cell.length_b   1.000
_cell.length_c   1.000
_cell.angle_alpha   90.00
_cell.angle_beta   90.00
_cell.angle_gamma   90.00
#
_symmetry.space_group_name_H-M   'P 1'
#
loop_
_entity.id
_entity.type
_entity.pdbx_description
1 polymer ?
#
loop_
_entity_poly.entity_id
_entity_poly.type
_entity_poly.pdbx_seq_one_letter_code
_entity_poly.pdbx_strand_id
1 'polypeptide(L)'
;MAQTDLQVLLEMGFEQARAELAIKKTGGLQGALNWLEETQDTPLEELQKAQAAADASKDDDEDEETGPSIAPLEGEKAAKSLVCNECGKKFRNNELASYHASKTDHTDFSESTDEIAPLTEEEKKARLEDLRQKMLEKKAKQALEEKEEAKRNEKIRQKSTREVQDLKEELARKEQAKEAEKKRQEKSHRPPTAPQVAAPKATVNHAEARLRLQTSKGNIIKLFPAETTLFEVAQAIEAENGQAVQSFSTTFPRKTYESGVDFGQTLKEAGLVPSAVLIVK
;
A
#
# COMPACT_ATOMS: atom_id res chain seq x y z
N MET A 1 -8.99 -11.85 30.89
CA MET A 1 -7.60 -12.31 30.68
C MET A 1 -7.36 -12.26 29.19
N ALA A 2 -6.32 -11.57 28.71
CA ALA A 2 -6.03 -11.54 27.27
C ALA A 2 -5.56 -12.93 26.83
N GLN A 3 -6.16 -13.49 25.79
CA GLN A 3 -5.69 -14.74 25.18
C GLN A 3 -4.30 -14.49 24.60
N THR A 4 -3.39 -15.45 24.80
CA THR A 4 -2.05 -15.37 24.22
C THR A 4 -2.12 -15.71 22.73
N ASP A 5 -1.23 -15.14 21.92
CA ASP A 5 -1.17 -15.44 20.48
C ASP A 5 -1.03 -16.95 20.20
N LEU A 6 -0.32 -17.66 21.08
CA LEU A 6 -0.20 -19.12 21.05
C LEU A 6 -1.53 -19.82 21.27
N GLN A 7 -2.33 -19.34 22.23
CA GLN A 7 -3.64 -19.89 22.52
C GLN A 7 -4.61 -19.66 21.36
N VAL A 8 -4.53 -18.51 20.68
CA VAL A 8 -5.32 -18.23 19.46
C VAL A 8 -4.94 -19.19 18.32
N LEU A 9 -3.65 -19.45 18.10
CA LEU A 9 -3.21 -20.39 17.07
C LEU A 9 -3.62 -21.85 17.38
N LEU A 10 -3.61 -22.24 18.66
CA LEU A 10 -4.11 -23.54 19.10
C LEU A 10 -5.64 -23.66 18.92
N GLU A 11 -6.40 -22.60 19.21
CA GLU A 11 -7.85 -22.53 18.97
C GLU A 11 -8.19 -22.58 17.46
N MET A 12 -7.30 -22.06 16.60
CA MET A 12 -7.39 -22.17 15.15
C MET A 12 -6.99 -23.56 14.59
N GLY A 13 -6.51 -24.46 15.44
CA GLY A 13 -6.19 -25.84 15.07
C GLY A 13 -4.76 -26.07 14.56
N PHE A 14 -3.84 -25.14 14.79
CA PHE A 14 -2.42 -25.35 14.45
C PHE A 14 -1.72 -26.23 15.50
N GLU A 15 -0.78 -27.06 15.04
CA GLU A 15 0.02 -27.91 15.92
C GLU A 15 0.90 -27.07 16.85
N GLN A 16 0.92 -27.41 18.15
CA GLN A 16 1.57 -26.62 19.20
C GLN A 16 3.04 -26.32 18.91
N ALA A 17 3.81 -27.33 18.47
CA ALA A 17 5.22 -27.16 18.17
C ALA A 17 5.46 -26.19 17.00
N ARG A 18 4.57 -26.15 16.00
CA ARG A 18 4.66 -25.25 14.85
C ARG A 18 4.24 -23.83 15.21
N ALA A 19 3.18 -23.68 16.00
CA ALA A 19 2.70 -22.40 16.49
C ALA A 19 3.73 -21.70 17.40
N GLU A 20 4.40 -22.46 18.28
CA GLU A 20 5.52 -21.94 19.09
C GLU A 20 6.69 -21.49 18.21
N LEU A 21 7.00 -22.26 17.17
CA LEU A 21 8.07 -21.94 16.22
C LEU A 21 7.76 -20.66 15.44
N ALA A 22 6.52 -20.54 14.97
CA ALA A 22 6.00 -19.38 14.25
C ALA A 22 6.07 -18.10 15.10
N ILE A 23 5.61 -18.18 16.36
CA ILE A 23 5.65 -17.05 17.29
C ILE A 23 7.08 -16.68 17.64
N LYS A 24 7.96 -17.67 17.89
CA LYS A 24 9.39 -17.40 18.16
C LYS A 24 10.09 -16.73 16.98
N LYS A 25 9.71 -17.06 15.75
CA LYS A 25 10.34 -16.53 14.53
C LYS A 25 9.83 -15.15 14.13
N THR A 26 8.55 -14.88 14.35
CA THR A 26 7.87 -13.67 13.83
C THR A 26 7.49 -12.67 14.90
N GLY A 27 7.42 -13.08 16.17
CA GLY A 27 7.18 -12.20 17.31
C GLY A 27 5.75 -11.65 17.44
N GLY A 28 4.78 -12.12 16.64
CA GLY A 28 3.37 -11.72 16.79
C GLY A 28 2.39 -12.53 15.93
N LEU A 29 1.11 -12.53 16.31
CA LEU A 29 0.06 -13.38 15.71
C LEU A 29 -0.03 -13.27 14.17
N GLN A 30 -0.08 -12.06 13.60
CA GLN A 30 -0.23 -11.87 12.15
C GLN A 30 0.98 -12.40 11.37
N GLY A 31 2.19 -12.22 11.92
CA GLY A 31 3.40 -12.75 11.33
C GLY A 31 3.45 -14.27 11.43
N ALA A 32 3.02 -14.83 12.57
CA ALA A 32 2.97 -16.25 12.79
C ALA A 32 2.01 -16.95 11.82
N LEU A 33 0.84 -16.34 11.55
CA LEU A 33 -0.12 -16.85 10.55
C LEU A 33 0.47 -16.89 9.14
N ASN A 34 1.10 -15.81 8.68
CA ASN A 34 1.71 -15.77 7.35
C ASN A 34 2.86 -16.80 7.23
N TRP A 35 3.66 -16.95 8.28
CA TRP A 35 4.73 -17.94 8.30
C TRP A 35 4.22 -19.38 8.32
N LEU A 36 3.12 -19.66 9.03
CA LEU A 36 2.48 -20.98 9.05
C LEU A 36 1.85 -21.35 7.70
N GLU A 37 1.33 -20.38 6.96
CA GLU A 37 0.81 -20.55 5.59
C GLU A 37 1.94 -20.88 4.62
N GLU A 38 3.04 -20.13 4.65
CA GLU A 38 4.20 -20.34 3.78
C GLU A 38 4.96 -21.64 4.07
N THR A 39 4.89 -22.14 5.31
CA THR A 39 5.60 -23.36 5.73
C THR A 39 4.67 -24.57 5.90
N GLN A 40 3.43 -24.48 5.41
CA GLN A 40 2.43 -25.53 5.60
C GLN A 40 2.90 -26.89 5.05
N ASP A 41 3.55 -26.88 3.88
CA ASP A 41 4.02 -28.06 3.15
C ASP A 41 5.40 -28.58 3.60
N THR A 42 6.11 -27.84 4.45
CA THR A 42 7.44 -28.26 4.95
C THR A 42 7.33 -29.05 6.25
N PRO A 43 7.88 -30.27 6.34
CA PRO A 43 7.77 -31.10 7.54
C PRO A 43 8.41 -30.42 8.75
N LEU A 44 7.79 -30.57 9.92
CA LEU A 44 8.20 -29.92 11.17
C LEU A 44 9.68 -30.21 11.53
N GLU A 45 10.18 -31.40 11.21
CA GLU A 45 11.58 -31.79 11.43
C GLU A 45 12.57 -30.97 10.59
N GLU A 46 12.19 -30.60 9.36
CA GLU A 46 13.03 -29.79 8.48
C GLU A 46 13.03 -28.33 8.91
N LEU A 47 11.87 -27.83 9.36
CA LEU A 47 11.73 -26.49 9.93
C LEU A 47 12.51 -26.35 11.25
N GLN A 48 12.48 -27.37 12.11
CA GLN A 48 13.26 -27.40 13.34
C GLN A 48 14.76 -27.49 13.07
N LYS A 49 15.20 -28.27 12.09
CA LYS A 49 16.62 -28.32 11.65
C LYS A 49 17.07 -27.00 11.05
N ALA A 50 16.26 -26.36 10.21
CA ALA A 50 16.54 -25.05 9.66
C ALA A 50 16.58 -23.96 10.75
N GLN A 51 15.76 -24.09 11.79
CA GLN A 51 15.79 -23.20 12.93
C GLN A 51 16.98 -23.43 13.85
N ALA A 52 17.39 -24.68 14.08
CA ALA A 52 18.61 -25.00 14.81
C ALA A 52 19.86 -24.48 14.08
N ALA A 53 19.88 -24.51 12.74
CA ALA A 53 20.93 -23.91 11.93
C ALA A 53 20.92 -22.37 12.00
N ALA A 54 19.74 -21.74 12.14
CA ALA A 54 19.61 -20.30 12.28
C ALA A 54 20.00 -19.80 13.69
N ASP A 55 19.63 -20.53 14.75
CA ASP A 55 20.03 -20.19 16.13
C ASP A 55 21.54 -20.34 16.35
N ALA A 56 22.17 -21.31 15.69
CA ALA A 56 23.63 -21.46 15.69
C ALA A 56 24.40 -20.30 15.03
N SER A 57 23.71 -19.32 14.44
CA SER A 57 24.33 -18.14 13.81
C SER A 57 24.08 -16.82 14.57
N LYS A 58 23.49 -16.88 15.77
CA LYS A 58 23.13 -15.69 16.56
C LYS A 58 23.90 -15.51 17.87
N ASP A 59 24.80 -16.42 18.22
CA ASP A 59 25.50 -16.46 19.51
C ASP A 59 27.03 -16.56 19.37
N ASP A 60 27.62 -15.95 18.34
CA ASP A 60 29.08 -15.96 18.14
C ASP A 60 29.59 -14.57 17.71
N ASP A 61 29.71 -13.69 18.70
CA ASP A 61 30.46 -12.44 18.63
C ASP A 61 31.58 -12.56 19.69
N GLU A 62 32.58 -13.42 19.42
CA GLU A 62 33.95 -13.38 19.98
C GLU A 62 34.79 -14.54 19.41
N ASP A 63 35.69 -14.18 18.49
CA ASP A 63 36.97 -14.80 18.12
C ASP A 63 37.15 -16.33 17.92
N GLU A 64 37.90 -16.61 16.85
CA GLU A 64 38.67 -17.82 16.52
C GLU A 64 38.08 -18.89 15.60
N GLU A 65 38.93 -19.26 14.65
CA GLU A 65 38.71 -20.20 13.56
C GLU A 65 38.15 -21.55 14.02
N THR A 66 37.03 -21.97 13.44
CA THR A 66 36.87 -23.36 13.00
C THR A 66 35.77 -23.43 11.94
N GLY A 67 36.16 -23.75 10.70
CA GLY A 67 35.19 -24.11 9.67
C GLY A 67 34.35 -25.31 10.14
N PRO A 68 33.05 -25.36 9.85
CA PRO A 68 32.22 -26.47 10.28
C PRO A 68 32.74 -27.75 9.62
N SER A 69 33.31 -28.62 10.45
CA SER A 69 33.67 -29.98 10.09
C SER A 69 32.41 -30.71 9.66
N ILE A 70 32.21 -30.80 8.35
CA ILE A 70 31.27 -31.74 7.73
C ILE A 70 31.82 -33.12 8.10
N ALA A 71 31.23 -33.75 9.11
CA ALA A 71 31.51 -35.13 9.45
C ALA A 71 31.35 -35.99 8.17
N PRO A 72 32.35 -36.81 7.79
CA PRO A 72 32.16 -37.77 6.72
C PRO A 72 31.05 -38.74 7.13
N LEU A 73 29.88 -38.60 6.50
CA LEU A 73 28.87 -39.64 6.50
C LEU A 73 29.43 -40.82 5.69
N GLU A 74 30.22 -41.65 6.35
CA GLU A 74 30.56 -42.99 5.89
C GLU A 74 29.25 -43.80 5.82
N GLY A 75 28.63 -43.81 4.64
CA GLY A 75 27.35 -44.47 4.53
C GLY A 75 26.66 -44.41 3.18
N GLU A 76 27.37 -44.33 2.05
CA GLU A 76 26.77 -44.77 0.78
C GLU A 76 27.83 -45.11 -0.27
N LYS A 77 27.94 -46.41 -0.56
CA LYS A 77 28.72 -46.98 -1.67
C LYS A 77 28.07 -46.52 -2.99
N ALA A 78 28.52 -45.42 -3.57
CA ALA A 78 28.01 -44.99 -4.88
C ALA A 78 29.03 -44.20 -5.74
N ALA A 79 30.31 -44.59 -5.74
CA ALA A 79 31.22 -44.21 -6.82
C ALA A 79 31.19 -45.28 -7.93
N LYS A 80 30.07 -45.35 -8.66
CA LYS A 80 29.98 -46.12 -9.92
C LYS A 80 29.73 -45.09 -11.02
N SER A 81 30.77 -44.71 -11.76
CA SER A 81 30.61 -43.79 -12.88
C SER A 81 29.75 -44.47 -13.95
N LEU A 82 28.74 -43.76 -14.45
CA LEU A 82 27.80 -44.31 -15.44
C LEU A 82 28.13 -43.72 -16.81
N VAL A 83 28.34 -44.55 -17.83
CA VAL A 83 28.72 -44.11 -19.17
C VAL A 83 27.57 -44.39 -20.11
N CYS A 84 27.10 -43.37 -20.81
CA CYS A 84 26.11 -43.59 -21.86
C CYS A 84 26.79 -44.22 -23.08
N ASN A 85 26.35 -45.40 -23.51
CA ASN A 85 26.94 -46.10 -24.66
C ASN A 85 26.59 -45.43 -26.00
N GLU A 86 25.51 -44.65 -26.04
CA GLU A 86 25.05 -43.94 -27.25
C GLU A 86 25.87 -42.69 -27.55
N CYS A 87 26.48 -42.05 -26.54
CA CYS A 87 27.24 -40.81 -26.73
C CYS A 87 28.60 -40.75 -26.01
N GLY A 88 28.98 -41.80 -25.28
CA GLY A 88 30.27 -41.94 -24.60
C GLY A 88 30.50 -41.00 -23.40
N LYS A 89 29.49 -40.24 -22.98
CA LYS A 89 29.62 -39.30 -21.84
C LYS A 89 29.64 -40.08 -20.52
N LYS A 90 30.67 -39.82 -19.70
CA LYS A 90 30.81 -40.37 -18.35
C LYS A 90 30.14 -39.45 -17.33
N PHE A 91 29.27 -40.00 -16.51
CA PHE A 91 28.54 -39.31 -15.46
C PHE A 91 29.08 -39.69 -14.09
N ARG A 92 29.19 -38.69 -13.21
CA ARG A 92 29.69 -38.86 -11.85
C ARG A 92 28.68 -39.59 -10.97
N ASN A 93 27.40 -39.24 -11.08
CA ASN A 93 26.31 -39.74 -10.25
C ASN A 93 25.10 -40.14 -11.11
N ASN A 94 24.23 -41.01 -10.57
CA ASN A 94 23.00 -41.47 -11.23
C ASN A 94 22.06 -40.30 -11.62
N GLU A 95 21.95 -39.27 -10.77
CA GLU A 95 21.12 -38.07 -11.05
C GLU A 95 21.57 -37.28 -12.29
N LEU A 96 22.88 -37.27 -12.57
CA LEU A 96 23.41 -36.60 -13.75
C LEU A 96 23.17 -37.43 -15.02
N ALA A 97 23.16 -38.76 -14.88
CA ALA A 97 22.82 -39.69 -15.94
C ALA A 97 21.32 -39.66 -16.27
N SER A 98 20.45 -39.56 -15.26
CA SER A 98 19.00 -39.40 -15.47
C SER A 98 18.66 -38.04 -16.08
N TYR A 99 19.35 -36.97 -15.69
CA TYR A 99 19.21 -35.67 -16.36
C TYR A 99 19.65 -35.75 -17.83
N HIS A 100 20.76 -36.44 -18.13
CA HIS A 100 21.17 -36.68 -19.51
C HIS A 100 20.15 -37.51 -20.29
N ALA A 101 19.62 -38.58 -19.70
CA ALA A 101 18.55 -39.38 -20.28
C ALA A 101 17.32 -38.53 -20.60
N SER A 102 16.88 -37.65 -19.69
CA SER A 102 15.73 -36.76 -19.92
C SER A 102 15.96 -35.69 -20.98
N LYS A 103 17.22 -35.33 -21.25
CA LYS A 103 17.58 -34.23 -22.16
C LYS A 103 17.95 -34.71 -23.55
N THR A 104 18.47 -35.92 -23.68
CA THR A 104 18.93 -36.48 -24.96
C THR A 104 18.28 -37.82 -25.30
N ASP A 105 17.33 -38.29 -24.49
CA ASP A 105 16.59 -39.55 -24.65
C ASP A 105 17.48 -40.81 -24.77
N HIS A 106 18.73 -40.72 -24.33
CA HIS A 106 19.64 -41.86 -24.31
C HIS A 106 19.35 -42.72 -23.08
N THR A 107 19.19 -44.03 -23.27
CA THR A 107 18.75 -44.94 -22.20
C THR A 107 19.74 -46.07 -21.93
N ASP A 108 20.72 -46.29 -22.81
CA ASP A 108 21.74 -47.30 -22.62
C ASP A 108 22.95 -46.77 -21.84
N PHE A 109 23.07 -47.21 -20.60
CA PHE A 109 24.11 -46.79 -19.67
C PHE A 109 24.87 -47.99 -19.10
N SER A 110 26.21 -47.98 -19.22
CA SER A 110 27.12 -48.97 -18.63
C SER A 110 27.81 -48.44 -17.37
N GLU A 111 27.90 -49.26 -16.32
CA GLU A 111 28.69 -48.96 -15.13
C GLU A 111 30.19 -49.09 -15.46
N SER A 112 30.91 -47.98 -15.60
CA SER A 112 32.36 -47.95 -15.79
C SER A 112 33.05 -47.73 -14.44
N THR A 113 34.04 -48.57 -14.13
CA THR A 113 34.84 -48.53 -12.89
C THR A 113 35.92 -47.45 -12.89
N ASP A 114 35.91 -46.52 -13.84
CA ASP A 114 36.86 -45.43 -13.89
C ASP A 114 36.42 -44.30 -12.93
N GLU A 115 37.05 -44.24 -11.76
CA GLU A 115 36.95 -43.11 -10.84
C GLU A 115 37.40 -41.83 -11.56
N ILE A 116 36.44 -40.99 -11.96
CA ILE A 116 36.73 -39.67 -12.52
C ILE A 116 37.46 -38.88 -11.44
N ALA A 117 38.76 -38.66 -11.62
CA ALA A 117 39.59 -37.88 -10.71
C ALA A 117 38.83 -36.63 -10.25
N PRO A 118 38.56 -36.48 -8.94
CA PRO A 118 37.81 -35.34 -8.46
C PRO A 118 38.60 -34.09 -8.83
N LEU A 119 37.93 -33.17 -9.53
CA LEU A 119 38.42 -31.81 -9.85
C LEU A 119 39.29 -31.33 -8.68
N THR A 120 40.54 -30.95 -8.97
CA THR A 120 41.51 -30.60 -7.94
C THR A 120 40.95 -29.45 -7.09
N GLU A 121 41.35 -29.37 -5.83
CA GLU A 121 40.81 -28.35 -4.90
C GLU A 121 41.02 -26.92 -5.44
N GLU A 122 42.07 -26.71 -6.23
CA GLU A 122 42.38 -25.45 -6.90
C GLU A 122 41.41 -25.14 -8.05
N GLU A 123 41.05 -26.12 -8.88
CA GLU A 123 40.08 -25.93 -9.97
C GLU A 123 38.65 -25.72 -9.45
N LYS A 124 38.30 -26.34 -8.30
CA LYS A 124 37.02 -26.09 -7.63
C LYS A 124 36.96 -24.67 -7.06
N LYS A 125 38.04 -24.20 -6.42
CA LYS A 125 38.14 -22.82 -5.92
C LYS A 125 38.06 -21.81 -7.06
N ALA A 126 38.80 -22.02 -8.15
CA ALA A 126 38.74 -21.17 -9.34
C ALA A 126 37.33 -21.14 -9.97
N ARG A 127 36.64 -22.28 -10.03
CA ARG A 127 35.26 -22.34 -10.56
C ARG A 127 34.24 -21.68 -9.62
N LEU A 128 34.43 -21.75 -8.30
CA LEU A 128 33.61 -21.02 -7.34
C LEU A 128 33.84 -19.51 -7.41
N GLU A 129 35.08 -19.07 -7.62
CA GLU A 129 35.41 -17.66 -7.81
C GLU A 129 34.84 -17.11 -9.12
N ASP A 130 34.95 -17.84 -10.23
CA ASP A 130 34.32 -17.48 -11.51
C ASP A 130 32.79 -17.42 -11.39
N LEU A 131 32.17 -18.36 -10.67
CA LEU A 131 30.73 -18.31 -10.40
C LEU A 131 30.35 -17.12 -9.51
N ARG A 132 31.14 -16.79 -8.48
CA ARG A 132 30.92 -15.61 -7.64
C ARG A 132 31.08 -14.33 -8.45
N GLN A 133 32.09 -14.24 -9.30
CA GLN A 133 32.31 -13.10 -10.20
C GLN A 133 31.14 -12.94 -11.18
N LYS A 134 30.65 -14.03 -11.78
CA LYS A 134 29.46 -14.00 -12.65
C LYS A 134 28.20 -13.57 -11.91
N MET A 135 28.02 -14.00 -10.66
CA MET A 135 26.90 -13.57 -9.83
C MET A 135 27.00 -12.08 -9.45
N LEU A 136 28.19 -11.60 -9.13
CA LEU A 136 28.43 -10.18 -8.86
C LEU A 136 28.23 -9.32 -10.11
N GLU A 137 28.70 -9.77 -11.27
CA GLU A 137 28.48 -9.09 -12.55
C GLU A 137 26.99 -9.05 -12.90
N LYS A 138 26.26 -10.16 -12.72
CA LYS A 138 24.80 -10.20 -12.93
C LYS A 138 24.07 -9.27 -11.96
N LYS A 139 24.44 -9.26 -10.67
CA LYS A 139 23.86 -8.36 -9.68
C LYS A 139 24.19 -6.89 -9.98
N ALA A 140 25.39 -6.60 -10.47
CA ALA A 140 25.77 -5.26 -10.90
C ALA A 140 24.97 -4.79 -12.12
N LYS A 141 24.77 -5.66 -13.13
CA LYS A 141 23.91 -5.37 -14.29
C LYS A 141 22.46 -5.12 -13.87
N GLN A 142 21.90 -5.99 -13.02
CA GLN A 142 20.55 -5.81 -12.48
C GLN A 142 20.42 -4.49 -11.70
N ALA A 143 21.40 -4.13 -10.87
CA ALA A 143 21.38 -2.87 -10.13
C ALA A 143 21.48 -1.63 -11.05
N LEU A 144 22.08 -1.73 -12.24
CA LEU A 144 22.09 -0.65 -13.23
C LEU A 144 20.74 -0.54 -13.94
N GLU A 145 20.16 -1.68 -14.35
CA GLU A 145 18.83 -1.73 -14.96
C GLU A 145 17.76 -1.20 -14.01
N GLU A 146 17.76 -1.63 -12.73
CA GLU A 146 16.85 -1.13 -11.70
C GLU A 146 16.98 0.39 -11.48
N LYS A 147 18.21 0.93 -11.52
CA LYS A 147 18.44 2.38 -11.42
C LYS A 147 17.87 3.13 -12.63
N GLU A 148 17.97 2.58 -13.83
CA GLU A 148 17.40 3.17 -15.04
C GLU A 148 15.88 3.09 -15.06
N GLU A 149 15.31 1.95 -14.65
CA GLU A 149 13.88 1.77 -14.51
C GLU A 149 13.28 2.67 -13.43
N ALA A 150 13.96 2.81 -12.28
CA ALA A 150 13.55 3.75 -11.24
C ALA A 150 13.51 5.20 -11.75
N LYS A 151 14.53 5.64 -12.49
CA LYS A 151 14.55 6.97 -13.13
C LYS A 151 13.43 7.12 -14.17
N ARG A 152 13.16 6.08 -14.96
CA ARG A 152 12.07 6.08 -15.94
C ARG A 152 10.70 6.17 -15.24
N ASN A 153 10.49 5.40 -14.18
CA ASN A 153 9.26 5.40 -13.39
C ASN A 153 9.04 6.73 -12.68
N GLU A 154 10.08 7.34 -12.13
CA GLU A 154 10.02 8.69 -11.57
C GLU A 154 9.65 9.72 -12.65
N LYS A 155 10.27 9.65 -13.83
CA LYS A 155 9.95 10.53 -14.96
C LYS A 155 8.51 10.34 -15.45
N ILE A 156 7.98 9.12 -15.46
CA ILE A 156 6.58 8.86 -15.78
C ILE A 156 5.66 9.49 -14.74
N ARG A 157 5.97 9.35 -13.45
CA ARG A 157 5.21 9.99 -12.36
C ARG A 157 5.21 11.52 -12.48
N GLN A 158 6.36 12.12 -12.74
CA GLN A 158 6.45 13.58 -12.93
C GLN A 158 5.65 14.02 -14.17
N LYS A 159 5.79 13.31 -15.30
CA LYS A 159 5.01 13.61 -16.52
C LYS A 159 3.51 13.45 -16.29
N SER A 160 3.07 12.37 -15.66
CA SER A 160 1.64 12.15 -15.42
C SER A 160 1.05 13.22 -14.50
N THR A 161 1.77 13.63 -13.44
CA THR A 161 1.32 14.74 -12.58
C THR A 161 1.23 16.06 -13.34
N ARG A 162 2.21 16.35 -14.21
CA ARG A 162 2.19 17.55 -15.05
C ARG A 162 1.06 17.51 -16.07
N GLU A 163 0.88 16.40 -16.79
CA GLU A 163 -0.21 16.24 -17.75
C GLU A 163 -1.58 16.37 -17.08
N VAL A 164 -1.77 15.84 -15.88
CA VAL A 164 -3.02 16.02 -15.12
C VAL A 164 -3.24 17.49 -14.74
N GLN A 165 -2.20 18.21 -14.34
CA GLN A 165 -2.29 19.64 -14.04
C GLN A 165 -2.61 20.47 -15.30
N ASP A 166 -1.89 20.21 -16.39
CA ASP A 166 -2.08 20.89 -17.68
C ASP A 166 -3.51 20.64 -18.23
N LEU A 167 -4.00 19.39 -18.16
CA LEU A 167 -5.38 19.05 -18.56
C LEU A 167 -6.43 19.76 -17.70
N LYS A 168 -6.19 19.89 -16.39
CA LYS A 168 -7.10 20.60 -15.48
C LYS A 168 -7.14 22.10 -15.78
N GLU A 169 -5.99 22.72 -16.04
CA GLU A 169 -5.92 24.13 -16.43
C GLU A 169 -6.58 24.37 -17.78
N GLU A 170 -6.36 23.49 -18.76
CA GLU A 170 -6.99 23.60 -20.08
C GLU A 170 -8.51 23.46 -20.00
N LEU A 171 -9.02 22.52 -19.18
CA LEU A 171 -10.44 22.34 -18.95
C LEU A 171 -11.06 23.59 -18.28
N ALA A 172 -10.43 24.11 -17.23
CA ALA A 172 -10.87 25.33 -16.57
C ALA A 172 -10.87 26.54 -17.53
N ARG A 173 -9.83 26.67 -18.37
CA ARG A 173 -9.73 27.75 -19.37
C ARG A 173 -10.80 27.60 -20.45
N LYS A 174 -11.11 26.37 -20.89
CA LYS A 174 -12.19 26.09 -21.85
C LYS A 174 -13.56 26.41 -21.25
N GLU A 175 -13.79 26.10 -19.98
CA GLU A 175 -15.04 26.44 -19.29
C GLU A 175 -15.23 27.95 -19.15
N GLN A 176 -14.19 28.67 -18.71
CA GLN A 176 -14.21 30.13 -18.62
C GLN A 176 -14.43 30.80 -19.98
N ALA A 177 -13.79 30.29 -21.04
CA ALA A 177 -13.99 30.80 -22.39
C ALA A 177 -15.44 30.57 -22.87
N LYS A 178 -16.00 29.38 -22.63
CA LYS A 178 -17.40 29.07 -22.97
C LYS A 178 -18.38 29.91 -22.16
N GLU A 179 -18.13 30.16 -20.88
CA GLU A 179 -18.97 31.02 -20.04
C GLU A 179 -18.90 32.48 -20.52
N ALA A 180 -17.70 33.00 -20.81
CA ALA A 180 -17.53 34.33 -21.36
C ALA A 180 -18.21 34.51 -22.72
N GLU A 181 -18.18 33.49 -23.58
CA GLU A 181 -18.86 33.49 -24.87
C GLU A 181 -20.39 33.45 -24.70
N LYS A 182 -20.93 32.57 -23.84
CA LYS A 182 -22.36 32.52 -23.51
C LYS A 182 -22.84 33.86 -22.97
N LYS A 183 -22.08 34.49 -22.06
CA LYS A 183 -22.40 35.81 -21.50
C LYS A 183 -22.35 36.92 -22.55
N ARG A 184 -21.45 36.84 -23.55
CA ARG A 184 -21.43 37.77 -24.69
C ARG A 184 -22.65 37.57 -25.60
N GLN A 185 -23.04 36.33 -25.89
CA GLN A 185 -24.21 36.01 -26.71
C GLN A 185 -25.54 36.41 -26.02
N GLU A 186 -25.65 36.23 -24.71
CA GLU A 186 -26.81 36.68 -23.92
C GLU A 186 -26.90 38.21 -23.90
N LYS A 187 -25.75 38.90 -23.77
CA LYS A 187 -25.70 40.36 -23.81
C LYS A 187 -26.03 40.94 -25.19
N SER A 188 -25.73 40.23 -26.29
CA SER A 188 -26.12 40.65 -27.63
C SER A 188 -27.58 40.33 -27.99
N HIS A 189 -28.20 39.34 -27.32
CA HIS A 189 -29.63 39.03 -27.47
C HIS A 189 -30.55 39.88 -26.59
N ARG A 190 -30.02 40.77 -25.75
CA ARG A 190 -30.81 41.72 -24.96
C ARG A 190 -31.03 43.02 -25.75
N PRO A 191 -32.28 43.50 -25.94
CA PRO A 191 -32.55 44.77 -26.63
C PRO A 191 -31.97 45.96 -25.85
N PRO A 192 -31.61 47.07 -26.53
CA PRO A 192 -30.82 48.14 -25.93
C PRO A 192 -31.65 48.93 -24.92
N THR A 193 -31.22 48.93 -23.66
CA THR A 193 -31.62 49.95 -22.70
C THR A 193 -30.37 50.74 -22.31
N ALA A 194 -30.47 52.06 -22.39
CA ALA A 194 -29.40 53.06 -22.33
C ALA A 194 -28.45 52.93 -21.12
N PRO A 195 -27.19 53.44 -21.23
CA PRO A 195 -26.16 53.24 -20.22
C PRO A 195 -26.33 54.20 -19.04
N GLN A 196 -26.35 53.67 -17.82
CA GLN A 196 -26.08 54.44 -16.60
C GLN A 196 -24.81 53.91 -15.93
N VAL A 197 -23.88 54.85 -15.71
CA VAL A 197 -22.65 54.70 -14.94
C VAL A 197 -23.03 54.70 -13.46
N ALA A 198 -22.84 53.59 -12.75
CA ALA A 198 -22.89 53.54 -11.29
C ALA A 198 -22.13 52.30 -10.79
N ALA A 199 -21.35 52.49 -9.72
CA ALA A 199 -20.55 51.49 -9.01
C ALA A 199 -21.28 50.13 -8.84
N PRO A 200 -20.56 48.99 -8.88
CA PRO A 200 -21.20 47.68 -8.81
C PRO A 200 -21.88 47.51 -7.45
N LYS A 201 -23.20 47.70 -7.43
CA LYS A 201 -24.06 47.21 -6.35
C LYS A 201 -23.90 45.69 -6.36
N ALA A 202 -23.41 45.15 -5.25
CA ALA A 202 -23.34 43.72 -5.02
C ALA A 202 -24.69 43.10 -5.36
N THR A 203 -24.73 42.26 -6.39
CA THR A 203 -25.90 41.44 -6.70
C THR A 203 -26.15 40.57 -5.49
N VAL A 204 -27.27 40.79 -4.82
CA VAL A 204 -27.67 40.02 -3.63
C VAL A 204 -27.79 38.57 -4.06
N ASN A 205 -26.86 37.73 -3.61
CA ASN A 205 -26.89 36.32 -3.93
C ASN A 205 -27.95 35.66 -3.04
N HIS A 206 -29.10 35.32 -3.62
CA HIS A 206 -30.23 34.71 -2.90
C HIS A 206 -30.14 33.18 -2.81
N ALA A 207 -29.09 32.59 -3.40
CA ALA A 207 -28.86 31.15 -3.39
C ALA A 207 -28.13 30.66 -2.12
N GLU A 208 -27.36 31.53 -1.47
CA GLU A 208 -26.53 31.20 -0.32
C GLU A 208 -26.78 32.20 0.82
N ALA A 209 -26.80 31.70 2.05
CA ALA A 209 -26.95 32.49 3.28
C ALA A 209 -25.67 32.42 4.11
N ARG A 210 -25.09 33.59 4.40
CA ARG A 210 -23.97 33.72 5.33
C ARG A 210 -24.49 33.92 6.75
N LEU A 211 -24.39 32.89 7.58
CA LEU A 211 -24.83 32.94 8.96
C LEU A 211 -23.65 33.23 9.90
N ARG A 212 -23.83 34.21 10.78
CA ARG A 212 -22.98 34.44 11.95
C ARG A 212 -23.71 33.92 13.18
N LEU A 213 -23.21 32.81 13.72
CA LEU A 213 -23.77 32.09 14.86
C LEU A 213 -23.00 32.52 16.12
N GLN A 214 -23.68 33.11 17.09
CA GLN A 214 -23.11 33.46 18.39
C GLN A 214 -23.39 32.32 19.36
N THR A 215 -22.36 31.56 19.70
CA THR A 215 -22.42 30.44 20.65
C THR A 215 -21.70 30.80 21.94
N SER A 216 -21.89 30.02 23.01
CA SER A 216 -21.23 30.23 24.30
C SER A 216 -19.69 30.20 24.22
N LYS A 217 -19.13 29.46 23.25
CA LYS A 217 -17.69 29.27 23.04
C LYS A 217 -17.07 30.27 22.05
N GLY A 218 -17.89 31.05 21.33
CA GLY A 218 -17.41 32.00 20.33
C GLY A 218 -18.39 32.26 19.19
N ASN A 219 -17.94 33.08 18.23
CA ASN A 219 -18.71 33.37 17.01
C ASN A 219 -18.25 32.47 15.87
N ILE A 220 -19.18 31.77 15.23
CA ILE A 220 -18.95 30.90 14.08
C ILE A 220 -19.55 31.58 12.84
N ILE A 221 -18.82 31.60 11.72
CA ILE A 221 -19.30 32.16 10.45
C ILE A 221 -19.31 31.04 9.42
N LYS A 222 -20.48 30.70 8.90
CA LYS A 222 -20.67 29.64 7.91
C LYS A 222 -21.53 30.12 6.76
N LEU A 223 -21.30 29.53 5.59
CA LEU A 223 -22.06 29.73 4.38
C LEU A 223 -22.89 28.48 4.15
N PHE A 224 -24.20 28.62 4.11
CA PHE A 224 -25.13 27.53 3.87
C PHE A 224 -26.00 27.84 2.65
N PRO A 225 -26.38 26.84 1.84
CA PRO A 225 -27.38 27.01 0.79
C PRO A 225 -28.72 27.49 1.35
N ALA A 226 -29.48 28.28 0.59
CA ALA A 226 -30.76 28.86 1.03
C ALA A 226 -31.84 27.82 1.38
N GLU A 227 -31.72 26.60 0.86
CA GLU A 227 -32.63 25.47 1.07
C GLU A 227 -32.29 24.63 2.31
N THR A 228 -31.14 24.89 2.95
CA THR A 228 -30.80 24.20 4.20
C THR A 228 -31.79 24.52 5.30
N THR A 229 -32.08 23.53 6.12
CA THR A 229 -33.02 23.66 7.24
C THR A 229 -32.30 24.18 8.47
N LEU A 230 -33.04 24.85 9.36
CA LEU A 230 -32.51 25.25 10.66
C LEU A 230 -32.03 24.04 11.50
N PHE A 231 -32.61 22.85 11.28
CA PHE A 231 -32.14 21.60 11.86
C PHE A 231 -30.72 21.21 11.42
N GLU A 232 -30.43 21.26 10.11
CA GLU A 232 -29.07 20.98 9.60
C GLU A 232 -28.05 21.99 10.13
N VAL A 233 -28.44 23.25 10.28
CA VAL A 233 -27.60 24.29 10.90
C VAL A 233 -27.35 23.98 12.38
N ALA A 234 -28.37 23.51 13.13
CA ALA A 234 -28.19 23.06 14.51
C ALA A 234 -27.23 21.87 14.62
N GLN A 235 -27.38 20.86 13.75
CA GLN A 235 -26.49 19.71 13.73
C GLN A 235 -25.04 20.10 13.41
N ALA A 236 -24.83 21.04 12.47
CA ALA A 236 -23.50 21.55 12.16
C ALA A 236 -22.85 22.27 13.35
N ILE A 237 -23.64 22.98 14.16
CA ILE A 237 -23.17 23.63 15.39
C ILE A 237 -22.89 22.59 16.48
N GLU A 238 -23.75 21.58 16.63
CA GLU A 238 -23.54 20.48 17.58
C GLU A 238 -22.24 19.73 17.30
N ALA A 239 -21.91 19.50 16.02
CA ALA A 239 -20.66 18.86 15.62
C ALA A 239 -19.42 19.69 15.98
N GLU A 240 -19.48 21.03 15.88
CA GLU A 240 -18.33 21.91 16.17
C GLU A 240 -18.20 22.26 17.65
N ASN A 241 -19.32 22.45 18.35
CA ASN A 241 -19.35 22.95 19.72
C ASN A 241 -19.64 21.88 20.77
N GLY A 242 -20.15 20.71 20.37
CA GLY A 242 -20.55 19.63 21.29
C GLY A 242 -21.66 20.04 22.26
N GLN A 243 -22.46 21.06 21.93
CA GLN A 243 -23.60 21.53 22.71
C GLN A 243 -24.86 21.43 21.88
N ALA A 244 -25.87 20.74 22.42
CA ALA A 244 -27.20 20.63 21.82
C ALA A 244 -27.85 22.02 21.72
N VAL A 245 -28.28 22.40 20.52
CA VAL A 245 -28.89 23.72 20.28
C VAL A 245 -30.37 23.65 20.63
N GLN A 246 -30.81 24.40 21.64
CA GLN A 246 -32.21 24.42 22.08
C GLN A 246 -33.02 25.48 21.34
N SER A 247 -32.42 26.65 21.07
CA SER A 247 -33.10 27.69 20.31
C SER A 247 -32.15 28.62 19.56
N PHE A 248 -32.61 29.12 18.42
CA PHE A 248 -31.98 30.21 17.70
C PHE A 248 -32.75 31.50 17.91
N SER A 249 -32.06 32.62 18.13
CA SER A 249 -32.70 33.93 18.21
C SER A 249 -32.01 34.97 17.35
N THR A 250 -32.77 35.74 16.57
CA THR A 250 -32.24 36.86 15.78
C THR A 250 -32.19 38.14 16.62
N THR A 251 -31.21 39.00 16.35
CA THR A 251 -31.07 40.29 17.04
C THR A 251 -32.09 41.34 16.58
N PHE A 252 -32.41 41.37 15.26
CA PHE A 252 -33.35 42.31 14.67
C PHE A 252 -33.87 41.84 13.29
N PRO A 253 -35.19 41.79 13.05
CA PRO A 253 -36.28 41.78 14.04
C PRO A 253 -36.16 40.54 14.94
N ARG A 254 -36.47 40.67 16.24
CA ARG A 254 -36.31 39.57 17.21
C ARG A 254 -37.31 38.46 16.91
N LYS A 255 -36.80 37.34 16.41
CA LYS A 255 -37.51 36.08 16.21
C LYS A 255 -36.76 34.98 16.93
N THR A 256 -37.49 34.14 17.65
CA THR A 256 -36.97 32.97 18.35
C THR A 256 -37.48 31.73 17.65
N TYR A 257 -36.59 30.81 17.29
CA TYR A 257 -36.88 29.53 16.68
C TYR A 257 -36.55 28.45 17.70
N GLU A 258 -37.55 27.67 18.13
CA GLU A 258 -37.39 26.63 19.16
C GLU A 258 -37.20 25.25 18.53
N SER A 259 -36.42 24.39 19.21
CA SER A 259 -36.20 23.01 18.80
C SER A 259 -37.54 22.25 18.79
N GLY A 260 -37.98 21.81 17.60
CA GLY A 260 -39.17 20.96 17.42
C GLY A 260 -40.32 21.59 16.65
N VAL A 261 -40.46 22.92 16.66
CA VAL A 261 -41.55 23.62 15.93
C VAL A 261 -41.02 24.28 14.66
N ASP A 262 -39.90 25.00 14.76
CA ASP A 262 -39.41 25.84 13.67
C ASP A 262 -38.19 25.28 12.95
N PHE A 263 -37.59 24.19 13.46
CA PHE A 263 -36.36 23.63 12.90
C PHE A 263 -36.54 23.01 11.49
N GLY A 264 -37.80 22.77 11.08
CA GLY A 264 -38.14 22.35 9.72
C GLY A 264 -38.17 23.48 8.68
N GLN A 265 -38.13 24.75 9.11
CA GLN A 265 -38.11 25.88 8.17
C GLN A 265 -36.73 25.99 7.50
N THR A 266 -36.74 26.33 6.21
CA THR A 266 -35.52 26.63 5.46
C THR A 266 -34.98 28.01 5.79
N LEU A 267 -33.69 28.26 5.56
CA LEU A 267 -33.09 29.59 5.74
C LEU A 267 -33.79 30.68 4.91
N LYS A 268 -34.37 30.30 3.76
CA LYS A 268 -35.17 31.18 2.91
C LYS A 268 -36.51 31.56 3.55
N GLU A 269 -37.23 30.58 4.11
CA GLU A 269 -38.51 30.80 4.79
C GLU A 269 -38.35 31.59 6.10
N ALA A 270 -37.26 31.32 6.82
CA ALA A 270 -36.90 32.06 8.02
C ALA A 270 -36.45 33.51 7.73
N GLY A 271 -36.16 33.85 6.46
CA GLY A 271 -35.71 35.18 6.04
C GLY A 271 -34.26 35.49 6.40
N LEU A 272 -33.41 34.46 6.47
CA LEU A 272 -32.01 34.55 6.89
C LEU A 272 -31.03 34.72 5.70
N VAL A 273 -31.56 34.74 4.47
CA VAL A 273 -30.84 35.02 3.22
C VAL A 273 -30.86 36.54 2.95
N PRO A 274 -29.75 37.19 2.57
CA PRO A 274 -28.43 36.64 2.21
C PRO A 274 -27.45 36.52 3.39
N SER A 275 -27.75 37.17 4.52
CA SER A 275 -26.91 37.12 5.71
C SER A 275 -27.73 37.36 6.97
N ALA A 276 -27.46 36.60 8.02
CA ALA A 276 -28.11 36.78 9.31
C ALA A 276 -27.17 36.53 10.49
N VAL A 277 -27.52 37.13 11.63
CA VAL A 277 -26.87 36.89 12.92
C VAL A 277 -27.87 36.15 13.81
N LEU A 278 -27.50 34.95 14.25
CA LEU A 278 -28.29 34.12 15.15
C LEU A 278 -27.53 33.92 16.46
N ILE A 279 -28.20 34.14 17.57
CA ILE A 279 -27.72 33.79 18.91
C ILE A 279 -28.25 32.39 19.23
N VAL A 280 -27.32 31.50 19.50
CA VAL A 280 -27.57 30.09 19.83
C VAL A 280 -27.68 29.97 21.35
N LYS A 281 -28.77 29.36 21.83
CA LYS A 281 -28.99 29.04 23.25
C LYS A 281 -29.21 27.55 23.46
#